data_AF-A0A397W388-F1
#
_entry.id   AF-A0A397W388-F1
#
_cell.length_a   1.000
_cell.length_b   1.000
_cell.length_c   1.000
_cell.angle_alpha   90.00
_cell.angle_beta   90.00
_cell.angle_gamma   90.00
#
_symmetry.space_group_name_H-M   'P 1'
#
loop_
_entity.id
_entity.type
_entity.pdbx_description
1 polymer ?
#
loop_
_entity_poly.entity_id
_entity_poly.type
_entity_poly.pdbx_seq_one_letter_code
_entity_poly.pdbx_strand_id
1 'polypeptide(L)'
;NFLALKTTLQNCLPHIRYFQMSSDEVIDSVQPYKQILENDLWDDITRKFMSPNRQVSSIILPPRKILTPTLPVRNTDPFSTVINEAHAAEIASWVDKKENTYSLTNNPYEFKLLLRGTRDGFTKDSFWNLCDKQTHLVVVMKVKGTDEIIGGYNPVGWDKS
;
A
#
# COMPACT_ATOMS: atom_id res chain seq x y z
N ASN A 1 -22.09 16.02 14.14
CA ASN A 1 -22.66 15.58 15.43
C ASN A 1 -21.60 14.74 16.15
N PHE A 2 -20.97 15.28 17.21
CA PHE A 2 -19.86 14.61 17.92
C PHE A 2 -20.30 13.38 18.71
N LEU A 3 -21.54 13.35 19.21
CA LEU A 3 -22.07 12.20 19.94
C LEU A 3 -22.14 10.95 19.05
N ALA A 4 -22.69 11.11 17.85
CA ALA A 4 -22.74 10.02 16.86
C ALA A 4 -21.33 9.51 16.53
N LEU A 5 -20.37 10.42 16.30
CA LEU A 5 -18.98 10.07 16.03
C LEU A 5 -18.34 9.30 17.19
N LYS A 6 -18.54 9.78 18.43
CA LYS A 6 -18.05 9.12 19.65
C LYS A 6 -18.58 7.69 19.73
N THR A 7 -19.89 7.49 19.56
CA THR A 7 -20.51 6.16 19.61
C THR A 7 -19.98 5.24 18.50
N THR A 8 -19.84 5.75 17.27
CA THR A 8 -19.30 4.96 16.15
C THR A 8 -17.85 4.52 16.39
N LEU A 9 -17.02 5.38 16.99
CA LEU A 9 -15.60 5.13 17.16
C LEU A 9 -15.20 4.61 18.55
N GLN A 10 -16.13 4.46 19.49
CA GLN A 10 -15.83 4.16 20.90
C GLN A 10 -14.90 2.95 21.09
N ASN A 11 -15.07 1.90 20.27
CA ASN A 11 -14.25 0.70 20.34
C ASN A 11 -12.88 0.87 19.66
N CYS A 12 -12.73 1.86 18.80
CA CYS A 12 -11.49 2.17 18.07
C CYS A 12 -10.60 3.14 18.84
N LEU A 13 -11.18 4.09 19.59
CA LEU A 13 -10.45 5.14 20.31
C LEU A 13 -9.35 4.59 21.25
N PRO A 14 -9.55 3.51 22.01
CA PRO A 14 -8.51 2.94 22.87
C PRO A 14 -7.33 2.30 22.12
N HIS A 15 -7.48 2.04 20.81
CA HIS A 15 -6.46 1.40 19.98
C HIS A 15 -5.55 2.41 19.25
N ILE A 16 -5.82 3.71 19.40
CA ILE A 16 -5.02 4.80 18.86
C ILE A 16 -3.80 5.03 19.76
N ARG A 17 -2.63 5.20 19.14
CA ARG A 17 -1.34 5.37 19.85
C ARG A 17 -1.04 6.86 20.07
N TYR A 18 -1.89 7.55 20.82
CA TYR A 18 -1.78 8.99 21.04
C TYR A 18 -0.39 9.42 21.56
N PHE A 19 0.21 8.61 22.42
CA PHE A 19 1.53 8.86 23.02
C PHE A 19 2.73 8.66 22.08
N GLN A 20 2.50 8.24 20.84
CA GLN A 20 3.53 8.08 19.80
C GLN A 20 3.39 9.12 18.69
N MET A 21 2.30 9.90 18.70
CA MET A 21 2.13 11.01 17.78
C MET A 21 3.10 12.13 18.14
N SER A 22 3.51 12.89 17.15
CA SER A 22 4.17 14.18 17.34
C SER A 22 3.21 15.22 17.92
N SER A 23 3.74 16.32 18.45
CA SER A 23 2.91 17.43 18.96
C SER A 23 2.02 17.99 17.87
N ASP A 24 2.54 18.14 16.66
CA ASP A 24 1.81 18.68 15.50
C ASP A 24 0.65 17.75 15.12
N GLU A 25 0.89 16.43 15.05
CA GLU A 25 -0.18 15.46 14.78
C GLU A 25 -1.29 15.49 15.85
N VAL A 26 -0.95 15.68 17.12
CA VAL A 26 -1.96 15.81 18.18
C VAL A 26 -2.77 17.10 18.03
N ILE A 27 -2.11 18.22 17.72
CA ILE A 27 -2.77 19.52 17.53
C ILE A 27 -3.68 19.48 16.28
N ASP A 28 -3.19 18.95 15.17
CA ASP A 28 -3.90 19.01 13.90
C ASP A 28 -4.95 17.89 13.76
N SER A 29 -4.68 16.70 14.29
CA SER A 29 -5.51 15.51 14.05
C SER A 29 -6.30 15.03 15.26
N VAL A 30 -5.90 15.38 16.50
CA VAL A 30 -6.57 14.89 17.73
C VAL A 30 -7.36 15.99 18.42
N GLN A 31 -6.77 17.17 18.60
CA GLN A 31 -7.39 18.31 19.29
C GLN A 31 -8.75 18.74 18.72
N PRO A 32 -8.98 18.78 17.39
CA PRO A 32 -10.28 19.16 16.84
C PRO A 32 -11.42 18.21 17.27
N TYR A 33 -11.07 16.98 17.64
CA TYR A 33 -11.98 15.93 18.06
C TYR A 33 -11.95 15.68 19.58
N LYS A 34 -11.35 16.56 20.38
CA LYS A 34 -11.27 16.40 21.85
C LYS A 34 -12.61 16.01 22.49
N GLN A 35 -13.74 16.49 21.97
CA GLN A 35 -15.09 16.21 22.50
C GLN A 35 -15.49 14.72 22.46
N ILE A 36 -14.86 13.88 21.63
CA ILE A 36 -15.16 12.44 21.59
C ILE A 36 -14.25 11.61 22.49
N LEU A 37 -13.16 12.19 22.98
CA LEU A 37 -12.22 11.53 23.88
C LEU A 37 -12.76 11.55 25.31
N GLU A 38 -12.32 10.60 26.11
CA GLU A 38 -12.52 10.66 27.55
C GLU A 38 -11.64 11.79 28.13
N ASN A 39 -12.15 12.50 29.14
CA ASN A 39 -11.48 13.69 29.67
C ASN A 39 -10.11 13.35 30.30
N ASP A 40 -10.03 12.20 30.97
CA ASP A 40 -8.79 11.66 31.55
C ASP A 40 -7.73 11.37 30.48
N LEU A 41 -8.14 10.82 29.33
CA LEU A 41 -7.25 10.56 28.21
C LEU A 41 -6.65 11.83 27.63
N TRP A 42 -7.46 12.88 27.42
CA TRP A 42 -6.94 14.16 26.91
C TRP A 42 -5.92 14.80 27.86
N ASP A 43 -6.21 14.78 29.16
CA ASP A 43 -5.33 15.32 30.19
C ASP A 43 -4.02 14.53 30.29
N ASP A 44 -4.09 13.20 30.19
CA ASP A 44 -2.92 12.32 30.16
C ASP A 44 -2.04 12.56 28.93
N ILE A 45 -2.65 12.71 27.75
CA ILE A 45 -1.95 13.08 26.50
C ILE A 45 -1.20 14.40 26.73
N THR A 46 -1.91 15.45 27.12
CA THR A 46 -1.34 16.80 27.33
C THR A 46 -0.18 16.77 28.32
N ARG A 47 -0.35 16.05 29.45
CA ARG A 47 0.66 15.91 30.49
C ARG A 47 1.91 15.18 30.00
N LYS A 48 1.75 14.14 29.17
CA LYS A 48 2.87 13.38 28.62
C LYS A 48 3.70 14.21 27.65
N PHE A 49 3.07 15.08 26.84
CA PHE A 49 3.78 16.03 25.98
C PHE A 49 4.54 17.09 26.77
N MET A 50 3.94 17.64 27.85
CA MET A 50 4.60 18.63 28.71
C MET A 50 5.74 18.04 29.55
N SER A 51 5.61 16.78 29.97
CA SER A 51 6.59 16.10 30.83
C SER A 51 6.68 14.61 30.46
N PRO A 52 7.56 14.23 29.51
CA PRO A 52 7.62 12.87 28.95
C PRO A 52 7.84 11.76 29.98
N ASN A 53 8.53 12.03 31.08
CA ASN A 53 8.81 11.04 32.12
C ASN A 53 7.68 10.87 33.14
N ARG A 54 6.61 11.66 33.04
CA ARG A 54 5.49 11.60 33.99
C ARG A 54 4.66 10.33 33.77
N GLN A 55 4.23 9.72 34.88
CA GLN A 55 3.28 8.63 34.85
C GLN A 55 1.87 9.16 34.56
N VAL A 56 1.10 8.36 33.83
CA VAL A 56 -0.28 8.62 33.40
C VAL A 56 -1.12 7.38 33.69
N SER A 57 -2.43 7.56 33.85
CA SER A 57 -3.38 6.46 34.08
C SER A 57 -3.71 5.69 32.80
N SER A 58 -3.66 6.38 31.66
CA SER A 58 -3.98 5.83 30.36
C SER A 58 -3.03 4.69 29.95
N ILE A 59 -3.59 3.67 29.30
CA ILE A 59 -2.81 2.56 28.74
C ILE A 59 -1.95 3.09 27.58
N ILE A 60 -0.63 3.04 27.73
CA ILE A 60 0.31 3.39 26.67
C ILE A 60 0.55 2.17 25.79
N LEU A 61 0.00 2.18 24.58
CA LEU A 61 0.26 1.13 23.59
C LEU A 61 1.71 1.20 23.10
N PRO A 62 2.37 0.06 22.81
CA PRO A 62 3.72 0.03 22.26
C PRO A 62 3.77 0.50 20.79
N PRO A 63 4.92 1.00 20.32
CA PRO A 63 5.12 1.38 18.92
C PRO A 63 4.77 0.26 17.95
N ARG A 64 4.08 0.58 16.85
CA ARG A 64 3.94 -0.39 15.76
C ARG A 64 5.31 -0.55 15.13
N LYS A 65 5.88 -1.76 15.22
CA LYS A 65 7.03 -2.12 14.39
C LYS A 65 6.53 -2.26 12.96
N ILE A 66 6.83 -1.28 12.12
CA ILE A 66 6.72 -1.45 10.67
C ILE A 66 7.87 -2.37 10.29
N LEU A 67 7.59 -3.67 10.20
CA LEU A 67 8.51 -4.59 9.55
C LEU A 67 8.52 -4.18 8.08
N THR A 68 9.62 -3.62 7.60
CA THR A 68 9.90 -3.62 6.16
C THR A 68 10.07 -5.08 5.77
N PRO A 69 9.12 -5.70 5.04
CA PRO A 69 9.25 -7.10 4.70
C PRO A 69 10.44 -7.21 3.75
N THR A 70 11.56 -7.73 4.22
CA THR A 70 12.55 -8.34 3.32
C THR A 70 11.91 -9.61 2.81
N LEU A 71 11.48 -9.58 1.56
CA LEU A 71 10.86 -10.73 0.92
C LEU A 71 11.94 -11.77 0.60
N PRO A 72 11.58 -13.07 0.55
CA PRO A 72 12.51 -14.12 0.17
C PRO A 72 13.10 -13.82 -1.21
N VAL A 73 14.35 -14.22 -1.42
CA VAL A 73 15.03 -14.08 -2.71
C VAL A 73 14.21 -14.80 -3.77
N ARG A 74 13.77 -14.06 -4.79
CA ARG A 74 13.01 -14.60 -5.91
C ARG A 74 13.95 -15.39 -6.82
N ASN A 75 13.46 -16.48 -7.39
CA ASN A 75 14.19 -17.24 -8.39
C ASN A 75 14.61 -16.30 -9.53
N THR A 76 15.84 -16.44 -10.01
CA THR A 76 16.44 -15.58 -11.04
C THR A 76 15.94 -15.86 -12.45
N ASP A 77 15.00 -16.80 -12.61
CA ASP A 77 14.48 -17.15 -13.92
C ASP A 77 13.64 -16.00 -14.48
N PRO A 78 13.95 -15.49 -15.68
CA PRO A 78 13.25 -14.36 -16.24
C PRO A 78 11.80 -14.73 -16.58
N PHE A 79 10.85 -14.06 -15.92
CA PHE A 79 9.41 -14.24 -16.20
C PHE A 79 8.99 -13.57 -17.52
N SER A 80 9.80 -12.66 -18.07
CA SER A 80 9.52 -11.89 -19.29
C SER A 80 10.77 -11.74 -20.15
N THR A 81 10.56 -11.58 -21.45
CA THR A 81 11.61 -11.24 -22.44
C THR A 81 11.61 -9.75 -22.80
N VAL A 82 10.65 -8.98 -22.27
CA VAL A 82 10.47 -7.55 -22.58
C VAL A 82 10.89 -6.67 -21.40
N ILE A 83 10.60 -7.10 -20.18
CA ILE A 83 10.95 -6.38 -18.95
C ILE A 83 11.79 -7.27 -18.03
N ASN A 84 12.62 -6.64 -17.20
CA ASN A 84 13.38 -7.29 -16.14
C ASN A 84 12.76 -6.97 -14.77
N GLU A 85 13.36 -7.48 -13.69
CA GLU A 85 12.90 -7.24 -12.31
C GLU A 85 12.95 -5.76 -11.89
N ALA A 86 13.86 -4.96 -12.44
CA ALA A 86 13.94 -3.53 -12.13
C ALA A 86 12.72 -2.78 -12.70
N HIS A 87 12.39 -3.03 -13.97
CA HIS A 87 11.16 -2.52 -14.58
C HIS A 87 9.91 -3.03 -13.84
N ALA A 88 9.90 -4.28 -13.40
CA ALA A 88 8.79 -4.85 -12.62
C ALA A 88 8.59 -4.12 -11.28
N ALA A 89 9.68 -3.80 -10.59
CA ALA A 89 9.65 -3.04 -9.34
C ALA A 89 9.18 -1.60 -9.55
N GLU A 90 9.58 -0.97 -10.66
CA GLU A 90 9.11 0.35 -11.06
C GLU A 90 7.60 0.35 -11.37
N ILE A 91 7.12 -0.58 -12.20
CA ILE A 91 5.70 -0.74 -12.51
C ILE A 91 4.88 -0.98 -11.23
N ALA A 92 5.35 -1.86 -10.34
CA ALA A 92 4.71 -2.12 -9.05
C ALA A 92 4.57 -0.84 -8.21
N SER A 93 5.56 0.04 -8.29
CA SER A 93 5.54 1.32 -7.56
C SER A 93 4.50 2.28 -8.13
N TRP A 94 4.33 2.30 -9.46
CA TRP A 94 3.27 3.06 -10.11
C TRP A 94 1.87 2.55 -9.78
N VAL A 95 1.70 1.22 -9.71
CA VAL A 95 0.42 0.60 -9.29
C VAL A 95 0.01 1.08 -7.89
N ASP A 96 0.96 1.13 -6.95
CA ASP A 96 0.74 1.63 -5.59
C ASP A 96 0.78 3.15 -5.44
N LYS A 97 1.02 3.89 -6.52
CA LYS A 97 1.21 5.36 -6.51
C LYS A 97 2.27 5.82 -5.51
N LYS A 98 3.36 5.06 -5.39
CA LYS A 98 4.48 5.40 -4.51
C LYS A 98 5.34 6.48 -5.15
N GLU A 99 5.84 7.38 -4.30
CA GLU A 99 6.88 8.34 -4.69
C GLU A 99 8.23 7.65 -4.91
N ASN A 100 8.58 6.70 -4.03
CA ASN A 100 9.82 5.95 -4.12
C ASN A 100 9.59 4.55 -4.70
N THR A 101 10.42 4.20 -5.68
CA THR A 101 10.41 2.89 -6.33
C THR A 101 10.76 1.77 -5.35
N TYR A 102 10.04 0.67 -5.44
CA TYR A 102 10.40 -0.58 -4.79
C TYR A 102 11.80 -1.02 -5.24
N SER A 103 12.58 -1.50 -4.29
CA SER A 103 13.77 -2.29 -4.58
C SER A 103 13.40 -3.72 -4.97
N LEU A 104 14.37 -4.44 -5.55
CA LEU A 104 14.22 -5.85 -5.91
C LEU A 104 13.88 -6.75 -4.70
N THR A 105 14.23 -6.34 -3.47
CA THR A 105 14.08 -7.15 -2.26
C THR A 105 12.84 -6.80 -1.43
N ASN A 106 12.15 -5.69 -1.75
CA ASN A 106 10.98 -5.22 -1.01
C ASN A 106 9.73 -5.02 -1.89
N ASN A 107 9.81 -5.31 -3.19
CA ASN A 107 8.64 -5.32 -4.08
C ASN A 107 7.67 -6.44 -3.64
N PRO A 108 6.43 -6.15 -3.19
CA PRO A 108 5.49 -7.18 -2.73
C PRO A 108 4.81 -7.96 -3.86
N TYR A 109 4.97 -7.55 -5.13
CA TYR A 109 4.23 -8.12 -6.26
C TYR A 109 5.01 -9.21 -6.98
N GLU A 110 4.39 -10.38 -7.17
CA GLU A 110 4.88 -11.42 -8.07
C GLU A 110 4.22 -11.25 -9.45
N PHE A 111 5.01 -10.99 -10.49
CA PHE A 111 4.51 -10.88 -11.86
C PHE A 111 4.44 -12.27 -12.51
N LYS A 112 3.24 -12.66 -12.96
CA LYS A 112 3.00 -13.95 -13.63
C LYS A 112 2.70 -13.73 -15.10
N LEU A 113 3.48 -14.37 -15.96
CA LEU A 113 3.28 -14.27 -17.41
C LEU A 113 2.05 -15.08 -17.84
N LEU A 114 0.96 -14.38 -18.15
CA LEU A 114 -0.26 -15.00 -18.69
C LEU A 114 -0.17 -15.18 -20.21
N LEU A 115 0.18 -14.13 -20.94
CA LEU A 115 0.24 -14.10 -22.40
C LEU A 115 1.55 -13.47 -22.89
N ARG A 116 2.15 -14.08 -23.92
CA ARG A 116 3.28 -13.53 -24.66
C ARG A 116 3.07 -13.72 -26.15
N GLY A 117 3.08 -12.64 -26.93
CA GLY A 117 2.81 -12.71 -28.38
C GLY A 117 3.69 -13.70 -29.15
N THR A 118 4.97 -13.87 -28.77
CA THR A 118 5.88 -14.86 -29.40
C THR A 118 5.61 -16.31 -29.01
N ARG A 119 4.84 -16.55 -27.93
CA ARG A 119 4.46 -17.90 -27.45
C ARG A 119 3.04 -18.26 -27.84
N ASP A 120 2.10 -17.33 -27.64
CA ASP A 120 0.66 -17.57 -27.71
C ASP A 120 0.00 -16.94 -28.95
N GLY A 121 0.76 -16.19 -29.74
CA GLY A 121 0.26 -15.41 -30.86
C GLY A 121 -0.28 -14.04 -30.45
N PHE A 122 -0.35 -13.13 -31.42
CA PHE A 122 -0.83 -11.76 -31.23
C PHE A 122 -2.25 -11.59 -31.79
N THR A 123 -3.19 -12.36 -31.23
CA THR A 123 -4.59 -12.40 -31.69
C THR A 123 -5.55 -12.04 -30.57
N LYS A 124 -6.72 -11.53 -30.96
CA LYS A 124 -7.85 -11.28 -30.05
C LYS A 124 -8.23 -12.56 -29.28
N ASP A 125 -8.25 -13.70 -29.95
CA ASP A 125 -8.67 -14.97 -29.35
C ASP A 125 -7.68 -15.45 -28.28
N SER A 126 -6.37 -15.38 -28.55
CA SER A 126 -5.36 -15.71 -27.53
C SER A 126 -5.47 -14.82 -26.30
N PHE A 127 -5.74 -13.53 -26.50
CA PHE A 127 -5.97 -12.60 -25.39
C PHE A 127 -7.17 -13.00 -24.55
N TRP A 128 -8.34 -13.20 -25.15
CA TRP A 128 -9.53 -13.56 -24.37
C TRP A 128 -9.40 -14.94 -23.72
N ASN A 129 -8.74 -15.91 -24.36
CA ASN A 129 -8.57 -17.23 -23.78
C ASN A 129 -7.71 -17.23 -22.51
N LEU A 130 -6.76 -16.29 -22.38
CA LEU A 130 -5.78 -16.26 -21.28
C LEU A 130 -6.02 -15.13 -20.27
N CYS A 131 -6.68 -14.05 -20.67
CA CYS A 131 -6.84 -12.83 -19.87
C CYS A 131 -8.30 -12.52 -19.49
N ASP A 132 -9.29 -13.28 -19.98
CA ASP A 132 -10.69 -13.08 -19.57
C ASP A 132 -10.85 -13.21 -18.05
N LYS A 133 -11.53 -12.22 -17.45
CA LYS A 133 -11.82 -12.10 -16.01
C LYS A 133 -10.61 -12.06 -15.09
N GLN A 134 -9.39 -12.00 -15.64
CA GLN A 134 -8.19 -11.79 -14.85
C GLN A 134 -8.13 -10.32 -14.42
N THR A 135 -7.93 -10.06 -13.14
CA THR A 135 -7.80 -8.73 -12.56
C THR A 135 -6.33 -8.35 -12.36
N HIS A 136 -6.07 -7.08 -12.05
CA HIS A 136 -4.71 -6.58 -11.79
C HIS A 136 -3.70 -6.89 -12.91
N LEU A 137 -4.13 -6.71 -14.15
CA LEU A 137 -3.34 -7.04 -15.33
C LEU A 137 -2.46 -5.88 -15.75
N VAL A 138 -1.19 -6.19 -16.01
CA VAL A 138 -0.26 -5.27 -16.67
C VAL A 138 -0.01 -5.78 -18.09
N VAL A 139 -0.25 -4.92 -19.07
CA VAL A 139 0.11 -5.17 -20.48
C VAL A 139 1.38 -4.40 -20.79
N VAL A 140 2.35 -5.08 -21.40
CA VAL A 140 3.64 -4.49 -21.79
C VAL A 140 3.95 -4.88 -23.23
N MET A 141 4.39 -3.90 -24.02
CA MET A 141 4.71 -4.02 -25.43
C MET A 141 6.04 -3.32 -25.73
N LYS A 142 6.91 -3.96 -26.52
CA LYS A 142 8.15 -3.36 -27.04
C LYS A 142 7.93 -2.87 -28.48
N VAL A 143 8.26 -1.63 -28.76
CA VAL A 143 8.13 -1.06 -30.11
C VAL A 143 9.27 -1.56 -31.00
N LYS A 144 8.93 -2.13 -32.15
CA LYS A 144 9.90 -2.77 -33.06
C LYS A 144 10.93 -1.74 -33.56
N GLY A 145 12.21 -2.12 -33.53
CA GLY A 145 13.31 -1.28 -34.00
C GLY A 145 13.71 -0.19 -33.00
N THR A 146 13.15 -0.21 -31.80
CA THR A 146 13.47 0.72 -30.71
C THR A 146 13.63 -0.04 -29.39
N ASP A 147 14.07 0.65 -28.35
CA ASP A 147 14.03 0.17 -26.97
C ASP A 147 12.85 0.72 -26.16
N GLU A 148 11.88 1.35 -26.82
CA GLU A 148 10.69 1.87 -26.16
C GLU A 148 9.78 0.74 -25.69
N ILE A 149 9.36 0.84 -24.42
CA ILE A 149 8.41 -0.05 -23.77
C ILE A 149 7.16 0.77 -23.42
N ILE A 150 6.02 0.35 -23.93
CA ILE A 150 4.72 0.96 -23.66
C ILE A 150 3.76 -0.07 -23.07
N GLY A 151 2.72 0.40 -22.40
CA GLY A 151 1.83 -0.52 -21.71
C GLY A 151 0.71 0.18 -20.96
N GLY A 152 0.01 -0.60 -20.14
CA GLY A 152 -1.04 -0.11 -19.28
C GLY A 152 -1.37 -1.11 -18.17
N TYR A 153 -1.90 -0.59 -17.07
CA TYR A 153 -2.39 -1.38 -15.96
C TYR A 153 -3.92 -1.32 -15.90
N ASN A 154 -4.56 -2.48 -15.79
CA ASN A 154 -5.99 -2.61 -15.58
C ASN A 154 -6.25 -3.35 -14.25
N PRO A 155 -6.70 -2.64 -13.18
CA PRO A 155 -6.99 -3.26 -11.90
C PRO A 155 -8.24 -4.14 -11.92
N VAL A 156 -9.23 -3.83 -12.76
CA VAL A 156 -10.56 -4.47 -12.73
C VAL A 156 -10.68 -5.67 -13.68
N GLY A 157 -9.75 -5.79 -14.63
CA GLY A 157 -9.76 -6.85 -15.63
C GLY A 157 -10.59 -6.52 -16.87
N TRP A 158 -10.57 -7.44 -17.84
CA TRP A 158 -11.40 -7.37 -19.04
C TRP A 158 -12.43 -8.48 -19.00
N ASP A 159 -13.64 -8.16 -19.47
CA ASP A 159 -14.72 -9.11 -19.63
C ASP A 159 -15.10 -9.18 -21.10
N LYS A 160 -15.22 -10.39 -21.61
CA LYS A 160 -15.74 -10.66 -22.96
C LYS A 160 -17.28 -10.66 -22.90
N SER A 161 -17.85 -9.49 -22.62
CA SER A 161 -19.30 -9.27 -22.67
C SER A 161 -19.84 -9.34 -24.09
#